data_AF-A0A1V9ZBP8-F1
#
_entry.id   AF-A0A1V9ZBP8-F1
#
_cell.length_a   1.000
_cell.length_b   1.000
_cell.length_c   1.000
_cell.angle_alpha   90.00
_cell.angle_beta   90.00
_cell.angle_gamma   90.00
#
_symmetry.space_group_name_H-M   'P 1'
#
loop_
_entity.id
_entity.type
_entity.pdbx_description
1 polymer ?
#
loop_
_entity_poly.entity_id
_entity_poly.type
_entity_poly.pdbx_seq_one_letter_code
_entity_poly.pdbx_strand_id
1 'polypeptide(L)'
;MDTSEALTSFISQVVEAIELNASIISNNKNITIQVVDGVIAIKQDNKRLACAEKGCSKFAKIKEYCIMHSHQRECSSPRLSAQVKEPTMSPILPPKQNLKQKSAPTTRICKTPGCQSYARRFGRCSRHGGASICLVKGCTTPSQTGGKCRIHGGGSLCKIDNCQIFARLQGLCLEHYEASIKEAIKSS
;
A
#
# COMPACT_ATOMS: atom_id res chain seq x y z
N MET A 1 54.52 25.56 -10.93
CA MET A 1 53.19 25.13 -11.36
C MET A 1 52.49 24.67 -10.09
N ASP A 2 51.80 25.61 -9.46
CA ASP A 2 51.27 25.47 -8.11
C ASP A 2 50.16 24.42 -8.06
N THR A 3 50.36 23.38 -7.24
CA THR A 3 49.43 22.25 -7.09
C THR A 3 48.07 22.69 -6.54
N SER A 4 48.02 23.83 -5.85
CA SER A 4 46.80 24.47 -5.36
C SER A 4 45.92 25.03 -6.48
N GLU A 5 46.52 25.52 -7.56
CA GLU A 5 45.82 26.07 -8.73
C GLU A 5 45.17 24.95 -9.56
N ALA A 6 45.85 23.80 -9.66
CA ALA A 6 45.31 22.61 -10.31
C ALA A 6 44.12 22.01 -9.52
N LEU A 7 44.21 21.98 -8.18
CA LEU A 7 43.13 21.48 -7.32
C LEU A 7 41.89 22.38 -7.37
N THR A 8 42.07 23.70 -7.32
CA THR A 8 40.96 24.67 -7.40
C THR A 8 40.26 24.63 -8.76
N SER A 9 41.02 24.47 -9.85
CA SER A 9 40.47 24.26 -11.19
C SER A 9 39.65 22.97 -11.30
N PHE A 10 40.16 21.86 -10.74
CA PHE A 10 39.44 20.58 -10.73
C PHE A 10 38.15 20.64 -9.91
N ILE A 11 38.19 21.25 -8.73
CA ILE A 11 36.98 21.44 -7.89
C ILE A 11 35.93 22.26 -8.63
N SER A 12 36.34 23.33 -9.32
CA SER A 12 35.43 24.19 -10.09
C SER A 12 34.74 23.41 -11.23
N GLN A 13 35.49 22.59 -11.96
CA GLN A 13 34.93 21.72 -13.01
C GLN A 13 33.92 20.70 -12.47
N VAL A 14 34.18 20.13 -11.29
CA VAL A 14 33.27 19.17 -10.66
C VAL A 14 31.97 19.85 -10.21
N VAL A 15 32.05 21.06 -9.65
CA VAL A 15 30.86 21.84 -9.25
C VAL A 15 30.00 22.19 -10.47
N GLU A 16 30.61 22.69 -11.55
CA GLU A 16 29.89 23.03 -12.78
C GLU A 16 29.21 21.81 -13.41
N ALA A 17 29.87 20.65 -13.41
CA ALA A 17 29.28 19.39 -13.88
C ALA A 17 28.10 18.92 -13.01
N ILE A 18 28.13 19.15 -11.69
CA ILE A 18 27.01 18.83 -10.79
C ILE A 18 25.83 19.76 -11.05
N GLU A 19 26.07 21.05 -11.25
CA GLU A 19 25.02 22.05 -11.55
C GLU A 19 24.33 21.77 -12.89
N LEU A 20 25.09 21.45 -13.94
CA LEU A 20 24.53 21.05 -15.23
C LEU A 20 23.66 19.79 -15.12
N ASN A 21 24.11 18.76 -14.38
CA ASN A 21 23.33 17.54 -14.18
C ASN A 21 22.07 17.78 -13.32
N ALA A 22 22.13 18.66 -12.32
CA ALA A 22 20.97 19.07 -11.53
C ALA A 22 19.92 19.77 -12.42
N SER A 23 20.35 20.60 -13.37
CA SER A 23 19.45 21.27 -14.32
C SER A 23 18.75 20.29 -15.27
N ILE A 24 19.41 19.20 -15.69
CA ILE A 24 18.83 18.16 -16.55
C ILE A 24 17.72 17.38 -15.82
N ILE A 25 17.87 17.16 -14.52
CA ILE A 25 16.86 16.48 -13.68
C ILE A 25 15.63 17.37 -13.45
N SER A 26 15.81 18.70 -13.43
CA SER A 26 14.72 19.68 -13.26
C SER A 26 13.63 19.58 -14.33
N ASN A 27 13.98 19.14 -15.54
CA ASN A 27 13.02 19.00 -16.63
C ASN A 27 12.14 17.74 -16.56
N ASN A 28 12.39 16.82 -15.61
CA ASN A 28 11.70 15.54 -15.62
C ASN A 28 11.15 15.02 -14.29
N LYS A 29 10.95 15.88 -13.29
CA LYS A 29 9.90 15.83 -12.23
C LYS A 29 10.39 16.57 -10.97
N ASN A 30 9.72 17.67 -10.60
CA ASN A 30 9.46 18.21 -9.25
C ASN A 30 10.39 17.84 -8.07
N ILE A 31 11.70 17.69 -8.27
CA ILE A 31 12.67 17.34 -7.23
C ILE A 31 13.69 18.46 -7.17
N THR A 32 13.73 19.14 -6.03
CA THR A 32 14.67 20.22 -5.73
C THR A 32 15.73 19.67 -4.79
N ILE A 33 16.98 19.65 -5.24
CA ILE A 33 18.14 19.21 -4.45
C ILE A 33 18.86 20.47 -3.96
N GLN A 34 19.02 20.62 -2.64
CA GLN A 34 19.75 21.72 -2.02
C GLN A 34 20.95 21.14 -1.27
N VAL A 35 22.14 21.68 -1.49
CA VAL A 35 23.35 21.30 -0.76
C VAL A 35 23.74 22.49 0.12
N VAL A 36 23.71 22.31 1.44
CA VAL A 36 24.09 23.33 2.42
C VAL A 36 24.97 22.66 3.47
N ASP A 37 26.18 23.18 3.71
CA ASP A 37 27.13 22.71 4.72
C ASP A 37 27.40 21.18 4.71
N GLY A 38 27.51 20.59 3.50
CA GLY A 38 27.74 19.15 3.33
C GLY A 38 26.51 18.26 3.55
N VAL A 39 25.34 18.85 3.79
CA VAL A 39 24.06 18.13 3.90
C VAL A 39 23.28 18.28 2.59
N ILE A 40 22.91 17.13 2.00
CA ILE A 40 22.09 17.07 0.79
C ILE A 40 20.62 16.94 1.20
N ALA A 41 19.84 17.99 0.95
CA ALA A 41 18.39 18.01 1.17
C ALA A 41 17.65 17.81 -0.16
N ILE A 42 16.85 16.74 -0.25
CA ILE A 42 16.03 16.42 -1.44
C ILE A 42 14.56 16.72 -1.10
N LYS A 43 13.96 17.70 -1.77
CA LYS A 43 12.54 18.05 -1.63
C LYS A 43 11.79 17.66 -2.89
N GLN A 44 10.73 16.86 -2.76
CA GLN A 44 9.85 16.53 -3.88
C GLN A 44 8.51 17.27 -3.75
N ASP A 45 8.22 18.16 -4.70
CA ASP A 45 6.94 18.86 -4.78
C ASP A 45 5.86 17.94 -5.37
N ASN A 46 5.39 17.01 -4.54
CA ASN A 46 4.27 16.13 -4.86
C ASN A 46 2.94 16.88 -4.75
N LYS A 47 2.71 17.87 -5.63
CA LYS A 47 1.40 18.53 -5.75
C LYS A 47 0.34 17.47 -6.05
N ARG A 48 -0.64 17.33 -5.14
CA ARG A 48 -1.78 16.41 -5.32
C ARG A 48 -2.70 16.95 -6.42
N LEU A 49 -2.45 16.54 -7.65
CA LEU A 49 -3.30 16.88 -8.79
C LEU A 49 -4.63 16.13 -8.72
N ALA A 50 -5.71 16.77 -9.16
CA ALA A 50 -6.99 16.10 -9.36
C ALA A 50 -6.90 15.18 -10.59
N CYS A 51 -7.73 14.13 -10.61
CA CYS A 51 -7.87 13.29 -11.79
C CYS A 51 -8.42 14.13 -12.96
N ALA A 52 -7.80 14.04 -14.14
CA ALA A 52 -8.21 14.73 -15.37
C ALA A 52 -9.56 14.23 -15.95
N GLU A 53 -10.27 13.33 -15.27
CA GLU A 53 -11.57 12.84 -15.71
C GLU A 53 -12.67 13.81 -15.26
N LYS A 54 -13.55 14.19 -16.19
CA LYS A 54 -14.63 15.16 -15.91
C LYS A 54 -15.51 14.63 -14.76
N GLY A 55 -15.63 15.42 -13.69
CA GLY A 55 -16.44 15.07 -12.52
C GLY A 55 -15.78 14.09 -11.53
N CYS A 56 -14.51 13.73 -11.71
CA CYS A 56 -13.81 12.88 -10.76
C CYS A 56 -13.15 13.69 -9.63
N SER A 57 -13.58 13.47 -8.39
CA SER A 57 -12.98 14.09 -7.19
C SER A 57 -11.76 13.34 -6.64
N LYS A 58 -11.31 12.27 -7.30
CA LYS A 58 -10.17 11.47 -6.84
C LYS A 58 -8.85 12.11 -7.28
N PHE A 59 -7.81 11.95 -6.45
CA PHE A 59 -6.47 12.43 -6.78
C PHE A 59 -5.82 11.59 -7.88
N ALA A 60 -5.09 12.27 -8.76
CA ALA A 60 -4.21 11.65 -9.73
C ALA A 60 -3.04 10.98 -9.00
N LYS A 61 -2.80 9.70 -9.30
CA LYS A 61 -1.69 8.92 -8.75
C LYS A 61 -0.77 8.37 -9.84
N ILE A 62 -1.24 8.30 -11.07
CA ILE A 62 -0.49 7.82 -12.23
C ILE A 62 -0.78 8.81 -13.37
N LYS A 63 0.26 9.49 -13.86
CA LYS A 63 0.13 10.61 -14.81
C LYS A 63 -0.91 11.63 -14.26
N GLU A 64 -1.97 11.89 -15.02
CA GLU A 64 -3.03 12.83 -14.65
C GLU A 64 -4.31 12.12 -14.15
N TYR A 65 -4.28 10.81 -13.90
CA TYR A 65 -5.48 10.03 -13.56
C TYR A 65 -5.39 9.36 -12.19
N CYS A 66 -6.54 9.15 -11.56
CA CYS A 66 -6.64 8.32 -10.37
C CYS A 66 -6.41 6.84 -10.72
N ILE A 67 -6.16 5.99 -9.72
CA ILE A 67 -5.92 4.54 -9.93
C ILE A 67 -7.04 3.91 -10.78
N MET A 68 -8.29 4.33 -10.61
CA MET A 68 -9.42 3.75 -11.35
C MET A 68 -9.44 4.18 -12.82
N HIS A 69 -9.22 5.46 -13.12
CA HIS A 69 -9.23 5.96 -14.49
C HIS A 69 -7.92 5.69 -15.25
N SER A 70 -6.80 5.46 -14.54
CA SER A 70 -5.53 5.07 -15.18
C SER A 70 -5.59 3.67 -15.79
N HIS A 71 -6.27 2.71 -15.15
CA HIS A 71 -6.38 1.34 -15.67
C HIS A 71 -7.36 1.22 -16.84
N GLN A 72 -8.21 2.22 -17.04
CA GLN A 72 -9.23 2.22 -18.10
C GLN A 72 -8.72 2.77 -19.43
N ARG A 73 -7.59 3.51 -19.44
CA ARG A 73 -7.15 4.25 -20.63
C ARG A 73 -6.04 3.60 -21.44
N GLU A 74 -5.31 2.64 -20.88
CA GLU A 74 -4.20 1.97 -21.57
C GLU A 74 -4.04 0.54 -21.06
N CYS A 75 -5.03 -0.32 -21.34
CA CYS A 75 -4.73 -1.73 -21.50
C CYS A 75 -5.09 -2.11 -22.92
N SER A 76 -4.14 -1.87 -23.83
CA SER A 76 -4.05 -2.52 -25.14
C SER A 76 -3.72 -4.02 -24.97
N SER A 77 -4.32 -4.70 -23.99
CA SER A 77 -4.55 -6.13 -24.15
C SER A 77 -5.63 -6.23 -25.21
N PRO A 78 -5.39 -6.90 -26.34
CA PRO A 78 -6.41 -7.10 -27.34
C PRO A 78 -7.50 -7.97 -26.73
N ARG A 79 -8.52 -7.34 -26.14
CA ARG A 79 -9.80 -7.97 -25.93
C ARG A 79 -10.57 -7.87 -27.24
N LEU A 80 -9.98 -8.42 -28.29
CA LEU A 80 -10.77 -8.84 -29.44
C LEU A 80 -11.78 -9.83 -28.91
N SER A 81 -13.02 -9.62 -29.33
CA SER A 81 -14.22 -10.35 -28.99
C SER A 81 -13.99 -11.86 -29.09
N ALA A 82 -13.52 -12.48 -28.01
CA ALA A 82 -13.39 -13.92 -27.95
C ALA A 82 -14.82 -14.48 -27.89
N GLN A 83 -15.33 -14.88 -29.06
CA GLN A 83 -16.40 -15.85 -29.16
C GLN A 83 -16.08 -16.99 -28.20
N VAL A 84 -17.05 -17.33 -27.35
CA VAL A 84 -16.99 -18.50 -26.46
C VAL A 84 -16.74 -19.72 -27.34
N LYS A 85 -15.49 -20.21 -27.36
CA LYS A 85 -15.18 -21.55 -27.84
C LYS A 85 -14.84 -22.38 -26.62
N GLU A 86 -15.47 -23.55 -26.53
CA GLU A 86 -15.33 -24.47 -25.42
C GLU A 86 -13.86 -24.78 -25.12
N PRO A 87 -13.46 -24.84 -23.83
CA PRO A 87 -12.09 -25.16 -23.47
C PRO A 87 -11.82 -26.65 -23.70
N THR A 88 -11.04 -26.97 -24.73
CA THR A 88 -10.40 -28.29 -24.88
C THR A 88 -9.31 -28.44 -23.81
N MET A 89 -9.49 -29.42 -22.91
CA MET A 89 -8.56 -29.74 -21.84
C MET A 89 -7.30 -30.43 -22.38
N SER A 90 -6.13 -29.98 -21.95
CA SER A 90 -4.87 -30.75 -22.01
C SER A 90 -4.79 -31.76 -20.85
N PRO A 91 -3.97 -32.82 -20.94
CA PRO A 91 -3.97 -33.91 -19.98
C PRO A 91 -3.58 -33.49 -18.57
N ILE A 92 -4.39 -33.92 -17.61
CA ILE A 92 -4.27 -33.68 -16.16
C ILE A 92 -3.05 -34.44 -15.62
N LEU A 93 -2.05 -33.71 -15.10
CA LEU A 93 -1.11 -34.27 -14.14
C LEU A 93 -1.83 -34.52 -12.80
N PRO A 94 -1.53 -35.61 -12.08
CA PRO A 94 -2.22 -35.94 -10.85
C PRO A 94 -1.95 -34.85 -9.79
N PRO A 95 -3.00 -34.32 -9.13
CA PRO A 95 -2.80 -33.40 -8.02
C PRO A 95 -2.21 -34.17 -6.85
N LYS A 96 -1.08 -33.70 -6.32
CA LYS A 96 -0.56 -34.18 -5.03
C LYS A 96 -1.64 -33.99 -3.98
N GLN A 97 -2.14 -35.12 -3.50
CA GLN A 97 -3.18 -35.20 -2.50
C GLN A 97 -2.65 -34.72 -1.14
N ASN A 98 -3.58 -34.18 -0.35
CA ASN A 98 -3.54 -34.01 1.11
C ASN A 98 -3.25 -32.61 1.68
N LEU A 99 -4.12 -31.66 1.36
CA LEU A 99 -4.71 -30.80 2.39
C LEU A 99 -6.23 -30.94 2.25
N LYS A 100 -6.91 -31.48 3.28
CA LYS A 100 -8.38 -31.62 3.33
C LYS A 100 -9.04 -30.23 3.25
N GLN A 101 -9.21 -29.71 2.03
CA GLN A 101 -10.09 -28.60 1.73
C GLN A 101 -11.52 -29.13 1.78
N LYS A 102 -12.17 -29.00 2.93
CA LYS A 102 -13.62 -29.21 3.02
C LYS A 102 -14.28 -28.13 2.15
N SER A 103 -14.91 -28.54 1.04
CA SER A 103 -15.77 -27.66 0.25
C SER A 103 -16.88 -27.10 1.13
N ALA A 104 -16.93 -25.78 1.27
CA ALA A 104 -17.97 -25.12 2.05
C ALA A 104 -19.34 -25.36 1.38
N PRO A 105 -20.39 -25.72 2.15
CA PRO A 105 -21.70 -25.97 1.58
C PRO A 105 -22.30 -24.68 1.00
N THR A 106 -23.07 -24.82 -0.09
CA THR A 106 -23.80 -23.76 -0.84
C THR A 106 -24.79 -22.97 0.03
N THR A 107 -24.97 -23.37 1.29
CA THR A 107 -25.91 -22.83 2.27
C THR A 107 -25.40 -21.61 3.04
N ARG A 108 -24.23 -21.07 2.71
CA ARG A 108 -23.64 -19.89 3.38
C ARG A 108 -23.50 -18.66 2.48
N ILE A 109 -24.45 -18.43 1.57
CA ILE A 109 -24.58 -17.13 0.89
C ILE A 109 -25.42 -16.17 1.75
N CYS A 110 -25.13 -14.86 1.68
CA CYS A 110 -25.88 -13.84 2.38
C CYS A 110 -27.37 -13.87 1.99
N LYS A 111 -28.27 -13.93 2.98
CA LYS A 111 -29.74 -13.89 2.81
C LYS A 111 -30.30 -12.59 2.21
N THR A 112 -29.45 -11.62 1.89
CA THR A 112 -29.90 -10.35 1.29
C THR A 112 -30.10 -10.57 -0.21
N PRO A 113 -31.26 -10.22 -0.78
CA PRO A 113 -31.52 -10.42 -2.20
C PRO A 113 -30.44 -9.73 -3.04
N GLY A 114 -29.92 -10.43 -4.05
CA GLY A 114 -28.84 -9.93 -4.92
C GLY A 114 -27.44 -9.91 -4.29
N CYS A 115 -27.25 -10.38 -3.06
CA CYS A 115 -25.92 -10.43 -2.42
C CYS A 115 -25.26 -11.80 -2.57
N GLN A 116 -24.22 -11.87 -3.40
CA GLN A 116 -23.41 -13.10 -3.58
C GLN A 116 -22.29 -13.24 -2.54
N SER A 117 -22.18 -12.31 -1.59
CA SER A 117 -21.17 -12.39 -0.53
C SER A 117 -21.47 -13.53 0.43
N TYR A 118 -20.41 -14.13 0.99
CA TYR A 118 -20.56 -15.19 1.97
C TYR A 118 -21.16 -14.70 3.30
N ALA A 119 -22.11 -15.47 3.83
CA ALA A 119 -22.71 -15.24 5.13
C ALA A 119 -21.73 -15.60 6.26
N ARG A 120 -21.62 -14.70 7.24
CA ARG A 120 -20.81 -14.89 8.45
C ARG A 120 -21.71 -15.31 9.61
N ARG A 121 -22.38 -14.35 10.23
CA ARG A 121 -23.34 -14.56 11.33
C ARG A 121 -24.75 -14.21 10.87
N PHE A 122 -25.75 -14.81 11.52
CA PHE A 122 -27.17 -14.55 11.24
C PHE A 122 -27.60 -14.74 9.78
N GLY A 123 -26.85 -15.55 9.01
CA GLY A 123 -27.08 -15.73 7.57
C GLY A 123 -26.80 -14.49 6.72
N ARG A 124 -26.06 -13.49 7.21
CA ARG A 124 -25.74 -12.26 6.47
C ARG A 124 -24.24 -12.02 6.35
N CYS A 125 -23.80 -11.27 5.34
CA CYS A 125 -22.40 -10.90 5.16
C CYS A 125 -22.02 -9.72 6.07
N SER A 126 -20.73 -9.38 6.17
CA SER A 126 -20.26 -8.28 7.02
C SER A 126 -20.97 -6.94 6.76
N ARG A 127 -21.28 -6.63 5.50
CA ARG A 127 -21.96 -5.40 5.08
C ARG A 127 -23.46 -5.39 5.42
N HIS A 128 -24.06 -6.56 5.57
CA HIS A 128 -25.50 -6.70 5.80
C HIS A 128 -25.79 -7.21 7.22
N GLY A 129 -24.95 -6.91 8.22
CA GLY A 129 -25.22 -7.27 9.63
C GLY A 129 -24.69 -8.64 10.07
N GLY A 130 -23.84 -9.27 9.26
CA GLY A 130 -23.06 -10.45 9.67
C GLY A 130 -21.74 -10.12 10.38
N ALA A 131 -21.39 -8.84 10.50
CA ALA A 131 -20.26 -8.39 11.29
C ALA A 131 -20.66 -8.33 12.78
N SER A 132 -19.77 -8.75 13.67
CA SER A 132 -19.96 -8.50 15.10
C SER A 132 -19.78 -7.03 15.39
N ILE A 133 -20.61 -6.50 16.29
CA ILE A 133 -20.58 -5.10 16.70
C ILE A 133 -19.76 -4.99 17.99
N CYS A 134 -19.15 -3.82 18.20
CA CYS A 134 -18.43 -3.51 19.43
C CYS A 134 -19.31 -3.74 20.67
N LEU A 135 -18.78 -4.42 21.68
CA LEU A 135 -19.45 -4.71 22.96
C LEU A 135 -19.68 -3.47 23.85
N VAL A 136 -19.13 -2.32 23.46
CA VAL A 136 -19.33 -1.06 24.20
C VAL A 136 -20.74 -0.53 23.93
N LYS A 137 -21.50 -0.27 24.99
CA LYS A 137 -22.87 0.21 24.92
C LYS A 137 -22.98 1.44 24.00
N GLY A 138 -23.92 1.40 23.05
CA GLY A 138 -24.15 2.48 22.09
C GLY A 138 -23.18 2.53 20.91
N CYS A 139 -22.16 1.66 20.84
CA CYS A 139 -21.23 1.62 19.72
C CYS A 139 -21.75 0.71 18.60
N THR A 140 -22.01 1.25 17.42
CA THR A 140 -22.47 0.50 16.23
C THR A 140 -21.33 0.06 15.32
N THR A 141 -20.09 0.41 15.65
CA THR A 141 -18.93 0.08 14.83
C THR A 141 -18.61 -1.42 14.88
N PRO A 142 -18.11 -2.00 13.77
CA PRO A 142 -17.75 -3.41 13.74
C PRO A 142 -16.60 -3.69 14.71
N SER A 143 -16.72 -4.76 15.49
CA SER A 143 -15.66 -5.22 16.36
C SER A 143 -14.51 -5.83 15.56
N GLN A 144 -13.31 -5.67 16.08
CA GLN A 144 -12.13 -6.41 15.65
C GLN A 144 -11.92 -7.59 16.61
N THR A 145 -10.72 -7.73 17.17
CA THR A 145 -10.36 -8.73 18.17
C THR A 145 -10.97 -8.39 19.54
N GLY A 146 -11.31 -9.41 20.34
CA GLY A 146 -11.82 -9.21 21.70
C GLY A 146 -13.22 -8.58 21.78
N GLY A 147 -13.96 -8.54 20.68
CA GLY A 147 -15.33 -8.00 20.65
C GLY A 147 -15.40 -6.46 20.75
N LYS A 148 -14.27 -5.75 20.67
CA LYS A 148 -14.24 -4.28 20.70
C LYS A 148 -13.82 -3.74 19.33
N CYS A 149 -14.23 -2.52 19.00
CA CYS A 149 -13.76 -1.83 17.78
C CYS A 149 -12.42 -1.14 18.03
N ARG A 150 -11.80 -0.61 16.97
CA ARG A 150 -10.48 0.02 17.05
C ARG A 150 -10.35 1.07 18.15
N ILE A 151 -11.33 1.96 18.30
CA ILE A 151 -11.28 3.03 19.32
C ILE A 151 -11.55 2.52 20.74
N HIS A 152 -12.19 1.36 20.87
CA HIS A 152 -12.50 0.75 22.16
C HIS A 152 -11.52 -0.37 22.53
N GLY A 153 -10.34 -0.41 21.92
CA GLY A 153 -9.30 -1.42 22.23
C GLY A 153 -9.44 -2.73 21.44
N GLY A 154 -10.12 -2.69 20.29
CA GLY A 154 -10.13 -3.78 19.33
C GLY A 154 -8.82 -3.81 18.55
N GLY A 155 -7.97 -4.79 18.87
CA GLY A 155 -6.64 -4.96 18.28
C GLY A 155 -5.59 -5.20 19.36
N SER A 156 -4.40 -5.67 18.97
CA SER A 156 -3.27 -5.80 19.89
C SER A 156 -2.54 -4.46 20.04
N LEU A 157 -2.30 -4.04 21.27
CA LEU A 157 -1.37 -2.95 21.57
C LEU A 157 0.08 -3.43 21.43
N CYS A 158 1.00 -2.47 21.35
CA CYS A 158 2.42 -2.74 21.38
C CYS A 158 2.79 -3.47 22.68
N LYS A 159 3.65 -4.49 22.58
CA LYS A 159 4.13 -5.29 23.71
C LYS A 159 5.06 -4.53 24.66
N ILE A 160 5.64 -3.41 24.23
CA ILE A 160 6.49 -2.58 25.08
C ILE A 160 5.65 -1.88 26.15
N ASP A 161 6.14 -1.93 27.39
CA ASP A 161 5.50 -1.31 28.54
C ASP A 161 5.24 0.18 28.30
N ASN A 162 4.08 0.64 28.78
CA ASN A 162 3.59 2.02 28.61
C ASN A 162 3.34 2.46 27.16
N CYS A 163 3.39 1.57 26.17
CA CYS A 163 3.05 1.91 24.79
C CYS A 163 1.58 1.63 24.48
N GLN A 164 0.77 2.69 24.34
CA GLN A 164 -0.65 2.61 23.97
C GLN A 164 -0.89 2.58 22.45
N ILE A 165 0.18 2.47 21.65
CA ILE A 165 0.09 2.43 20.18
C ILE A 165 -0.23 0.99 19.75
N PHE A 166 -1.09 0.85 18.73
CA PHE A 166 -1.40 -0.46 18.14
C PHE A 166 -0.16 -1.13 17.54
N ALA A 167 -0.01 -2.42 17.82
CA ALA A 167 0.98 -3.25 17.19
C ALA A 167 0.71 -3.37 15.68
N ARG A 168 1.79 -3.35 14.91
CA ARG A 168 1.78 -3.43 13.45
C ARG A 168 2.52 -4.68 12.99
N LEU A 169 3.72 -4.91 13.52
CA LEU A 169 4.57 -6.05 13.17
C LEU A 169 5.08 -6.73 14.44
N GLN A 170 5.03 -8.07 14.50
CA GLN A 170 5.55 -8.88 15.62
C GLN A 170 5.03 -8.54 17.03
N GLY A 171 3.90 -7.84 17.12
CA GLY A 171 3.36 -7.36 18.40
C GLY A 171 3.96 -6.03 18.87
N LEU A 172 4.74 -5.34 18.03
CA LEU A 172 5.31 -4.02 18.29
C LEU A 172 4.67 -2.97 17.39
N CYS A 173 4.62 -1.71 17.85
CA CYS A 173 4.32 -0.58 16.97
C CYS A 173 5.49 -0.37 15.98
N LEU A 174 5.31 0.46 14.94
CA LEU A 174 6.35 0.66 13.93
C LEU A 174 7.66 1.20 14.53
N GLU A 175 7.56 2.19 15.41
CA GLU A 175 8.70 2.81 16.08
C GLU A 175 9.49 1.79 16.93
N HIS A 176 8.79 1.01 17.76
CA HIS A 176 9.42 -0.02 18.58
C HIS A 176 9.93 -1.22 17.77
N TYR A 177 9.29 -1.54 16.65
CA TYR A 177 9.78 -2.56 15.73
C TYR A 177 11.09 -2.12 15.08
N GLU A 178 11.18 -0.88 14.61
CA GLU A 178 12.41 -0.31 14.06
C GLU A 178 13.53 -0.21 15.10
N ALA A 179 13.21 0.18 16.33
CA ALA A 179 14.17 0.17 17.45
C ALA A 179 14.73 -1.24 17.69
N SER A 180 13.85 -2.24 17.74
CA SER A 180 14.25 -3.64 17.92
C SER A 180 15.17 -4.15 16.80
N ILE A 181 14.94 -3.76 15.54
CA ILE A 181 15.84 -4.11 14.43
C ILE A 181 17.22 -3.45 14.61
N LYS A 182 17.26 -2.17 14.98
CA LYS A 182 18.53 -1.44 15.19
C LYS A 182 19.34 -2.07 16.31
N GLU A 183 18.71 -2.48 17.40
CA GLU A 183 19.36 -3.20 18.50
C GLU A 183 19.92 -4.55 18.05
N ALA A 184 19.15 -5.31 17.26
CA ALA A 184 19.60 -6.60 16.73
C ALA A 184 20.79 -6.48 15.78
N ILE A 185 20.86 -5.42 14.96
CA ILE A 185 22.01 -5.14 14.10
C ILE A 185 23.24 -4.74 14.93
N LYS A 186 23.04 -3.97 16.01
CA LYS A 186 24.14 -3.51 16.87
C LYS A 186 24.76 -4.65 17.70
N SER A 187 24.00 -5.71 17.97
CA SER A 187 24.48 -6.90 18.68
C SER A 187 25.03 -8.00 17.76
N SER A 188 25.08 -7.75 16.45
CA SER A 188 25.64 -8.65 15.42
C SER A 188 27.01 -8.16 14.95
#